data_AF-A0A7J4RSY0-F1
#
_entry.id   AF-A0A7J4RSY0-F1
#
_cell.length_a   1.000
_cell.length_b   1.000
_cell.length_c   1.000
_cell.angle_alpha   90.00
_cell.angle_beta   90.00
_cell.angle_gamma   90.00
#
_symmetry.space_group_name_H-M   'P 1'
#
loop_
_entity.id
_entity.type
_entity.pdbx_description
1 polymer ?
#
loop_
_entity_poly.entity_id
_entity_poly.type
_entity_poly.pdbx_seq_one_letter_code
_entity_poly.pdbx_strand_id
1 'polypeptide(L)' 'MPKFRVSITIDSRIAKEIEDYYREKVKTAAEKGEDIPKLSNIYEEIIERGWETKSSLRKK' A
#
# COMPACT_ATOMS: atom_id res chain seq x y z
N MET A 1 -2.02 -9.95 18.17
CA MET A 1 -0.68 -9.36 17.91
C MET A 1 -0.60 -7.99 18.56
N PRO A 2 0.54 -7.60 19.14
CA PRO A 2 0.75 -6.24 19.63
C PRO A 2 0.64 -5.26 18.46
N LYS A 3 -0.02 -4.11 18.68
CA LYS A 3 -0.08 -3.03 17.67
C LYS A 3 1.22 -2.25 17.75
N PHE A 4 2.02 -2.29 16.69
CA PHE A 4 3.25 -1.52 16.60
C PHE A 4 3.01 -0.26 15.74
N ARG A 5 3.40 0.90 16.27
CA ARG A 5 3.41 2.12 15.47
C ARG A 5 4.75 2.23 14.77
N VAL A 6 4.74 2.25 13.45
CA VAL A 6 5.92 2.47 12.62
C VAL A 6 5.80 3.85 11.98
N SER A 7 6.86 4.64 12.06
CA SER A 7 6.96 5.93 11.39
C SER A 7 8.12 5.85 10.40
N ILE A 8 7.82 6.06 9.12
CA ILE A 8 8.79 6.07 8.03
C ILE A 8 8.77 7.42 7.35
N THR A 9 9.95 7.90 6.96
CA THR A 9 10.06 9.06 6.09
C THR A 9 10.12 8.56 4.66
N ILE A 10 9.24 9.10 3.81
CA ILE A 10 9.20 8.80 2.38
C ILE A 10 9.37 10.10 1.60
N ASP A 11 9.93 9.99 0.40
CA ASP A 11 10.01 11.12 -0.53
C ASP A 11 8.61 11.60 -0.94
N SER A 12 8.48 12.89 -1.24
CA SER A 12 7.20 13.49 -1.62
C SER A 12 6.63 12.90 -2.91
N ARG A 13 7.46 12.44 -3.84
CA ARG A 13 7.02 11.76 -5.06
C ARG A 13 6.39 10.42 -4.73
N ILE A 14 7.04 9.63 -3.87
CA ILE A 14 6.53 8.34 -3.42
C ILE A 14 5.22 8.54 -2.65
N ALA A 15 5.15 9.55 -1.79
CA ALA A 15 3.91 9.86 -1.06
C ALA A 15 2.73 10.13 -2.03
N LYS A 16 2.99 10.87 -3.11
CA LYS A 16 1.99 11.16 -4.13
C LYS A 16 1.58 9.90 -4.92
N GLU A 17 2.53 9.06 -5.31
CA GLU A 17 2.24 7.79 -5.99
C GLU A 17 1.34 6.87 -5.14
N ILE A 18 1.58 6.82 -3.83
CA ILE A 18 0.73 6.04 -2.90
C ILE A 18 -0.68 6.62 -2.84
N GLU A 19 -0.80 7.95 -2.79
CA GLU A 19 -2.10 8.63 -2.78
C GLU A 19 -2.89 8.38 -4.07
N ASP A 20 -2.22 8.50 -5.23
CA ASP A 20 -2.83 8.26 -6.54
C ASP A 20 -3.29 6.80 -6.66
N TYR A 21 -2.47 5.84 -6.22
CA TYR A 21 -2.83 4.42 -6.17
C TYR A 21 -4.06 4.15 -5.29
N TYR A 22 -4.13 4.79 -4.12
CA TYR A 22 -5.31 4.69 -3.27
C TYR A 22 -6.56 5.23 -3.96
N ARG A 23 -6.47 6.41 -4.58
CA ARG A 23 -7.59 7.04 -5.30
C ARG A 23 -8.11 6.15 -6.42
N GLU A 24 -7.24 5.51 -7.19
CA GLU A 24 -7.65 4.56 -8.23
C GLU A 24 -8.40 3.35 -7.67
N LYS A 25 -7.93 2.79 -6.55
CA LYS A 25 -8.64 1.69 -5.87
C LYS A 25 -10.01 2.11 -5.34
N VAL A 26 -10.10 3.29 -4.72
CA VAL A 26 -11.38 3.84 -4.23
C VAL A 26 -12.34 4.02 -5.40
N LYS A 27 -11.86 4.59 -6.51
CA LYS A 27 -12.68 4.79 -7.72
C LYS A 27 -13.19 3.45 -8.26
N THR A 28 -12.31 2.46 -8.40
CA THR A 28 -12.67 1.12 -8.89
C THR A 28 -13.67 0.43 -7.97
N ALA A 29 -13.49 0.50 -6.66
CA ALA A 29 -14.41 -0.07 -5.68
C ALA A 29 -15.78 0.62 -5.76
N ALA A 30 -15.82 1.95 -5.87
CA ALA A 30 -17.05 2.71 -6.03
C ALA A 30 -17.79 2.37 -7.34
N GLU A 31 -17.07 2.20 -8.45
CA GLU A 31 -17.64 1.81 -9.75
C GLU A 31 -18.21 0.38 -9.73
N LYS A 32 -17.61 -0.52 -8.95
CA LYS A 32 -18.05 -1.92 -8.81
C LYS A 32 -19.08 -2.15 -7.69
N GLY A 33 -19.32 -1.15 -6.84
CA GLY A 33 -20.15 -1.29 -5.65
C GLY A 33 -19.51 -2.16 -4.55
N GLU A 34 -18.18 -2.27 -4.55
CA GLU A 34 -17.41 -3.01 -3.54
C GLU A 34 -17.05 -2.11 -2.36
N ASP A 35 -16.66 -2.72 -1.23
CA ASP A 35 -16.20 -2.00 -0.05
C ASP A 35 -14.96 -1.15 -0.36
N ILE A 36 -15.04 0.13 0.01
CA ILE A 36 -13.93 1.07 -0.18
C ILE A 36 -12.80 0.69 0.78
N PRO A 37 -11.59 0.39 0.28
CA PRO A 37 -10.47 0.01 1.13
C PRO A 37 -10.06 1.18 2.02
N LYS A 38 -9.54 0.89 3.22
CA LYS A 38 -8.93 1.91 4.09
C LYS A 38 -7.51 2.19 3.63
N LEU A 39 -7.09 3.45 3.76
CA LEU A 39 -5.71 3.87 3.46
C LEU A 39 -4.66 3.03 4.23
N SER A 40 -4.96 2.62 5.47
CA SER A 40 -4.09 1.73 6.27
C SER A 40 -3.79 0.41 5.56
N ASN A 41 -4.78 -0.18 4.89
CA ASN A 41 -4.65 -1.47 4.22
C ASN A 41 -3.76 -1.34 2.96
N ILE A 42 -3.75 -0.17 2.32
CA ILE A 42 -2.89 0.12 1.16
C ILE A 42 -1.42 0.07 1.58
N TYR A 43 -1.06 0.67 2.71
CA TYR A 43 0.33 0.63 3.18
C TYR A 43 0.78 -0.78 3.50
N GLU A 44 -0.09 -1.59 4.12
CA GLU A 44 0.20 -3.01 4.38
C GLU A 44 0.44 -3.77 3.07
N GLU A 45 -0.43 -3.60 2.06
CA GLU A 45 -0.27 -4.23 0.75
C GLU A 45 1.01 -3.79 0.01
N ILE A 46 1.37 -2.51 0.08
CA ILE A 46 2.61 -2.00 -0.51
C ILE A 46 3.83 -2.61 0.18
N ILE A 47 3.80 -2.71 1.51
CA ILE A 47 4.88 -3.33 2.28
C ILE A 47 5.00 -4.82 1.94
N GLU A 48 3.89 -5.55 1.88
CA GLU A 48 3.87 -6.97 1.49
C GLU A 48 4.44 -7.18 0.09
N ARG A 49 3.95 -6.44 -0.92
CA ARG A 49 4.46 -6.52 -2.30
C ARG A 49 5.95 -6.18 -2.38
N GLY A 50 6.38 -5.13 -1.67
CA GLY A 50 7.78 -4.74 -1.61
C GLY A 50 8.67 -5.80 -0.97
N TRP A 51 8.17 -6.47 0.07
CA TRP A 51 8.86 -7.55 0.76
C TRP A 51 8.94 -8.83 -0.07
N GLU A 52 7.85 -9.22 -0.73
CA GLU A 52 7.82 -10.37 -1.66
C GLU A 52 8.81 -10.17 -2.81
N THR A 53 8.83 -8.96 -3.39
CA THR A 53 9.76 -8.59 -4.48
C THR A 53 11.22 -8.72 -4.02
N LYS A 54 11.57 -8.22 -2.81
CA LYS A 54 12.92 -8.36 -2.26
C LYS A 54 13.27 -9.80 -1.86
N SER A 55 12.33 -10.57 -1.36
CA SER A 55 12.57 -11.96 -0.95
C SER A 55 12.87 -12.85 -2.15
N SER A 56 12.23 -12.58 -3.29
CA SER A 56 12.45 -13.26 -4.57
C SER A 56 13.81 -12.89 -5.19
N LEU A 57 14.26 -11.64 -5.02
CA LEU A 57 15.58 -11.17 -5.47
C LEU A 57 16.75 -11.77 -4.67
N ARG A 58 16.54 -12.21 -3.43
CA ARG A 58 17.58 -12.83 -2.58
C ARG A 58 17.82 -14.32 -2.87
N LYS A 59 17.01 -14.95 -3.72
CA LYS A 59 17.14 -16.38 -4.09
C LYS A 59 17.97 -16.63 -5.35
N LYS A 60 18.71 -15.64 -5.85
CA LYS A 60 19.51 -15.75 -7.08
C LYS A 60 21.00 -15.60 -6.80
#